data_AF-A0A7C1P2F9-F1
#
_entry.id   AF-A0A7C1P2F9-F1
#
_cell.length_a   1.000
_cell.length_b   1.000
_cell.length_c   1.000
_cell.angle_alpha   90.00
_cell.angle_beta   90.00
_cell.angle_gamma   90.00
#
_symmetry.space_group_name_H-M   'P 1'
#
loop_
_entity.id
_entity.type
_entity.pdbx_description
1 polymer ?
#
loop_
_entity_poly.entity_id
_entity_poly.type
_entity_poly.pdbx_seq_one_letter_code
_entity_poly.pdbx_strand_id
1 'polypeptide(L)'
;MSDRLVRLLCSALVGLPLMAASPAHAVKPLFPRNPPEAAEPAKPVKRKTMGPASHLPLALQEARKRLRAGKRVSYRELQALADAKDGIGAFKLAERIQKRGDPKLATDALHYFAIAAYHERGYAVRHMMDILGNDSLELAPSHLESAEAALRREARKGNDQAVEGLIRLYSEGRRFGDKRDELESLLASGKGKKSGDTAFKLAVLLLSDRDRTPEKTEQASRFLTIAKENGSIGMKAAASNLLAQLETKSSETNMEVMP
;
A
#
# COMPACT_ATOMS: atom_id res chain seq x y z
N MET A 1 -47.74 -29.89 12.75
CA MET A 1 -48.65 -31.04 12.82
C MET A 1 -47.90 -32.24 12.26
N SER A 2 -47.85 -33.34 13.07
CA SER A 2 -47.68 -34.78 12.73
C SER A 2 -46.48 -35.23 11.86
N ASP A 3 -45.78 -36.35 12.06
CA ASP A 3 -45.97 -37.57 12.87
C ASP A 3 -44.59 -38.23 13.12
N ARG A 4 -44.26 -38.67 14.36
CA ARG A 4 -44.31 -40.05 14.92
C ARG A 4 -43.42 -41.10 14.18
N LEU A 5 -42.33 -41.61 14.77
CA LEU A 5 -42.20 -42.68 15.80
C LEU A 5 -41.98 -44.08 15.16
N VAL A 6 -40.80 -44.70 15.29
CA VAL A 6 -40.61 -46.16 15.48
C VAL A 6 -39.29 -46.44 16.23
N ARG A 7 -39.38 -47.34 17.22
CA ARG A 7 -38.37 -47.85 18.17
C ARG A 7 -37.76 -49.18 17.72
N LEU A 8 -36.73 -49.63 18.47
CA LEU A 8 -36.40 -51.00 18.98
C LEU A 8 -34.93 -51.38 18.72
N LEU A 9 -34.06 -51.49 19.76
CA LEU A 9 -33.79 -52.66 20.66
C LEU A 9 -32.92 -53.73 19.95
N CYS A 10 -31.86 -54.36 20.49
CA CYS A 10 -31.64 -54.88 21.85
C CYS A 10 -30.23 -55.52 22.01
N SER A 11 -29.72 -55.55 23.27
CA SER A 11 -28.87 -56.58 23.96
C SER A 11 -27.43 -56.90 23.46
N ALA A 12 -26.34 -56.73 24.25
CA ALA A 12 -25.88 -57.42 25.50
C ALA A 12 -25.19 -58.80 25.22
N LEU A 13 -24.15 -59.34 25.89
CA LEU A 13 -23.09 -58.99 26.85
C LEU A 13 -22.35 -60.36 27.15
N VAL A 14 -21.11 -60.35 27.69
CA VAL A 14 -20.39 -61.48 28.38
C VAL A 14 -19.73 -62.54 27.47
N GLY A 15 -18.54 -63.11 27.67
CA GLY A 15 -17.47 -63.04 28.69
C GLY A 15 -16.59 -64.31 28.63
N LEU A 16 -15.25 -64.12 28.65
CA LEU A 16 -14.08 -64.97 29.06
C LEU A 16 -14.16 -66.52 29.21
N PRO A 17 -13.05 -67.26 28.94
CA PRO A 17 -12.00 -67.44 29.97
C PRO A 17 -10.52 -67.49 29.50
N LEU A 18 -9.64 -67.30 30.49
CA LEU A 18 -8.18 -67.48 30.50
C LEU A 18 -7.76 -68.94 30.25
N MET A 19 -6.63 -69.13 29.57
CA MET A 19 -5.74 -70.28 29.78
C MET A 19 -4.28 -69.81 29.75
N ALA A 20 -3.55 -70.16 30.81
CA ALA A 20 -2.12 -69.92 30.98
C ALA A 20 -1.30 -71.06 30.37
N ALA A 21 -0.15 -70.73 29.76
CA ALA A 21 0.92 -71.68 29.49
C ALA A 21 2.29 -70.97 29.52
N SER A 22 3.25 -71.68 30.09
CA SER A 22 4.57 -71.34 30.67
C SER A 22 5.63 -70.69 29.75
N PRO A 23 6.74 -70.14 30.30
CA PRO A 23 7.74 -69.39 29.55
C PRO A 23 8.78 -70.32 28.91
N ALA A 24 8.94 -70.22 27.58
CA ALA A 24 10.07 -70.81 26.88
C ALA A 24 11.27 -69.85 26.90
N HIS A 25 12.42 -70.36 27.34
CA HIS A 25 13.67 -69.63 27.48
C HIS A 25 14.17 -69.14 26.10
N ALA A 26 14.17 -67.83 25.88
CA ALA A 26 14.80 -67.22 24.71
C ALA A 26 16.31 -67.05 24.97
N VAL A 27 17.11 -67.88 24.30
CA VAL A 27 18.57 -67.75 24.20
C VAL A 27 18.90 -66.41 23.53
N LYS A 28 19.70 -65.56 24.19
CA LYS A 28 20.23 -64.32 23.57
C LYS A 28 21.27 -64.71 22.51
N PRO A 29 21.10 -64.36 21.22
CA PRO A 29 22.18 -64.48 20.27
C PRO A 29 23.27 -63.45 20.61
N LEU A 30 24.53 -63.90 20.64
CA LEU A 30 25.72 -63.12 21.00
C LEU A 30 26.14 -62.06 19.96
N PHE A 31 25.30 -61.77 18.96
CA PHE A 31 25.54 -60.73 17.97
C PHE A 31 24.23 -59.99 17.66
N PRO A 32 24.12 -58.67 17.92
CA PRO A 32 22.98 -57.90 17.46
C PRO A 32 22.99 -57.81 15.93
N ARG A 33 21.89 -58.23 15.30
CA ARG A 33 21.67 -58.20 13.83
C ARG A 33 20.91 -56.96 13.36
N ASN A 34 20.89 -55.89 14.15
CA ASN A 34 20.25 -54.63 13.75
C ASN A 34 21.34 -53.58 13.46
N PRO A 35 21.40 -52.98 12.26
CA PRO A 35 22.18 -51.78 12.04
C PRO A 35 21.64 -50.66 12.95
N PRO A 36 22.47 -49.69 13.37
CA PRO A 36 22.01 -48.60 14.22
C PRO A 36 20.85 -47.89 13.53
N GLU A 37 19.74 -47.78 14.26
CA GLU A 37 18.57 -47.00 13.89
C GLU A 37 19.06 -45.62 13.44
N ALA A 38 18.90 -45.33 12.16
CA ALA A 38 19.30 -44.06 11.59
C ALA A 38 18.56 -42.97 12.35
N ALA A 39 19.28 -42.24 13.20
CA ALA A 39 18.73 -41.11 13.94
C ALA A 39 18.01 -40.20 12.95
N GLU A 40 16.68 -40.13 13.05
CA GLU A 40 15.90 -39.22 12.24
C GLU A 40 16.53 -37.82 12.37
N PRO A 41 16.88 -37.16 11.25
CA PRO A 41 17.48 -35.84 11.34
C PRO A 41 16.48 -34.92 12.06
N ALA A 42 16.91 -34.38 13.20
CA ALA A 42 16.10 -33.48 14.01
C ALA A 42 15.52 -32.40 13.11
N LYS A 43 14.18 -32.39 13.00
CA LYS A 43 13.46 -31.40 12.19
C LYS A 43 13.98 -30.01 12.55
N PRO A 44 14.40 -29.18 11.58
CA PRO A 44 14.97 -27.87 11.88
C PRO A 44 13.96 -27.09 12.71
N VAL A 45 14.36 -26.70 13.93
CA VAL A 45 13.56 -25.86 14.81
C VAL A 45 13.28 -24.58 14.04
N LYS A 46 12.03 -24.41 13.58
CA LYS A 46 11.60 -23.19 12.89
C LYS A 46 11.95 -22.02 13.80
N ARG A 47 12.94 -21.20 13.42
CA ARG A 47 13.24 -19.93 14.09
C ARG A 47 11.90 -19.18 14.16
N LYS A 48 11.40 -18.93 15.37
CA LYS A 48 10.19 -18.13 15.57
C LYS A 48 10.44 -16.81 14.86
N THR A 49 9.79 -16.58 13.73
CA THR A 49 9.82 -15.30 13.04
C THR A 49 9.36 -14.27 14.07
N MET A 50 10.27 -13.39 14.49
CA MET A 50 9.94 -12.36 15.46
C MET A 50 8.78 -11.54 14.89
N GLY A 51 7.70 -11.38 15.67
CA GLY A 51 6.50 -10.69 15.20
C GLY A 51 6.77 -9.22 14.87
N PRO A 52 5.92 -8.55 14.06
CA PRO A 52 6.18 -7.20 13.56
C PRO A 52 6.40 -6.11 14.63
N ALA A 53 6.03 -6.37 15.88
CA ALA A 53 6.21 -5.46 17.01
C ALA A 53 7.42 -5.80 17.91
N SER A 54 8.20 -6.83 17.58
CA SER A 54 9.28 -7.34 18.43
C SER A 54 10.46 -6.37 18.58
N HIS A 55 10.57 -5.39 17.69
CA HIS A 55 11.60 -4.34 17.74
C HIS A 55 11.26 -3.26 18.77
N LEU A 56 10.02 -3.23 19.28
CA LEU A 56 9.59 -2.24 20.27
C LEU A 56 10.09 -2.59 21.68
N PRO A 57 10.32 -1.61 22.56
CA PRO A 57 10.50 -1.84 23.99
C PRO A 57 9.34 -2.64 24.60
N LEU A 58 9.59 -3.44 25.64
CA LEU A 58 8.60 -4.35 26.25
C LEU A 58 7.28 -3.64 26.62
N ALA A 59 7.35 -2.46 27.23
CA ALA A 59 6.16 -1.67 27.58
C ALA A 59 5.32 -1.30 26.33
N LEU A 60 5.98 -0.98 25.20
CA LEU A 60 5.30 -0.67 23.95
C LEU A 60 4.77 -1.93 23.26
N GLN A 61 5.44 -3.09 23.42
CA GLN A 61 4.88 -4.37 22.95
C GLN A 61 3.55 -4.70 23.66
N GLU A 62 3.47 -4.43 24.97
CA GLU A 62 2.24 -4.62 25.74
C GLU A 62 1.14 -3.64 25.33
N ALA A 63 1.47 -2.36 25.15
CA ALA A 63 0.55 -1.37 24.62
C ALA A 63 0.05 -1.79 23.23
N ARG A 64 0.94 -2.29 22.38
CA ARG A 64 0.62 -2.80 21.04
C ARG A 64 -0.29 -4.02 21.08
N LYS A 65 -0.05 -4.95 22.01
CA LYS A 65 -0.90 -6.12 22.25
C LYS A 65 -2.29 -5.70 22.70
N ARG A 66 -2.40 -4.75 23.62
CA ARG A 66 -3.68 -4.15 24.05
C ARG A 66 -4.40 -3.50 22.88
N LEU A 67 -3.69 -2.72 22.05
CA LEU A 67 -4.25 -2.07 20.88
C LEU A 67 -4.85 -3.08 19.89
N ARG A 68 -4.14 -4.20 19.61
CA ARG A 68 -4.66 -5.28 18.75
C ARG A 68 -5.87 -5.98 19.32
N ALA A 69 -5.93 -6.12 20.64
CA ALA A 69 -7.06 -6.72 21.34
C ALA A 69 -8.26 -5.77 21.50
N GLY A 70 -8.23 -4.57 20.88
CA GLY A 70 -9.28 -3.57 21.03
C GLY A 70 -9.38 -2.96 22.42
N LYS A 71 -8.41 -3.21 23.30
CA LYS A 71 -8.37 -2.67 24.66
C LYS A 71 -7.99 -1.19 24.62
N ARG A 72 -8.37 -0.45 25.66
CA ARG A 72 -8.01 0.96 25.80
C ARG A 72 -6.49 1.13 25.81
N VAL A 73 -6.02 2.05 24.98
CA VAL A 73 -4.63 2.53 24.92
C VAL A 73 -4.68 4.05 25.01
N SER A 74 -3.91 4.59 25.94
CA SER A 74 -3.85 6.03 26.22
C SER A 74 -3.29 6.80 25.03
N TYR A 75 -3.48 8.12 25.04
CA TYR A 75 -2.93 8.98 23.99
C TYR A 75 -1.40 8.89 23.95
N ARG A 76 -0.75 8.97 25.11
CA ARG A 76 0.71 8.90 25.27
C ARG A 76 1.28 7.57 24.75
N GLU A 77 0.59 6.45 25.00
CA GLU A 77 1.02 5.15 24.49
C GLU A 77 0.89 5.07 22.96
N LEU A 78 -0.17 5.64 22.37
CA LEU A 78 -0.30 5.70 20.91
C LEU A 78 0.79 6.57 20.27
N GLN A 79 1.11 7.70 20.91
CA GLN A 79 2.19 8.58 20.49
C GLN A 79 3.54 7.87 20.58
N ALA A 80 3.86 7.23 21.70
CA ALA A 80 5.10 6.48 21.84
C ALA A 80 5.21 5.32 20.82
N LEU A 81 4.09 4.66 20.48
CA LEU A 81 4.06 3.68 19.38
C LEU A 81 4.34 4.32 18.02
N ALA A 82 3.72 5.46 17.73
CA ALA A 82 3.90 6.19 16.48
C ALA A 82 5.33 6.73 16.31
N ASP A 83 5.91 7.29 17.38
CA ASP A 83 7.28 7.79 17.42
C ASP A 83 8.28 6.65 17.24
N ALA A 84 7.97 5.46 17.77
CA ALA A 84 8.69 4.21 17.52
C ALA A 84 8.38 3.58 16.14
N LYS A 85 7.74 4.32 15.24
CA LYS A 85 7.42 3.92 13.86
C LYS A 85 6.48 2.71 13.74
N ASP A 86 5.68 2.41 14.76
CA ASP A 86 4.61 1.42 14.65
C ASP A 86 3.43 2.02 13.87
N GLY A 87 3.25 1.55 12.62
CA GLY A 87 2.21 2.07 11.74
C GLY A 87 0.77 1.91 12.26
N ILE A 88 0.48 0.95 13.14
CA ILE A 88 -0.87 0.82 13.73
C ILE A 88 -1.09 1.85 14.83
N GLY A 89 -0.11 2.06 15.70
CA GLY A 89 -0.10 3.12 16.69
C GLY A 89 -0.26 4.49 16.05
N ALA A 90 0.54 4.76 15.01
CA ALA A 90 0.46 5.99 14.22
C ALA A 90 -0.93 6.20 13.61
N PHE A 91 -1.48 5.18 12.94
CA PHE A 91 -2.83 5.27 12.36
C PHE A 91 -3.90 5.56 13.43
N LYS A 92 -3.85 4.84 14.55
CA LYS A 92 -4.84 4.98 15.63
C LYS A 92 -4.72 6.33 16.34
N LEU A 93 -3.52 6.89 16.44
CA LEU A 93 -3.29 8.23 16.93
C LEU A 93 -3.89 9.26 15.96
N ALA A 94 -3.57 9.16 14.68
CA ALA A 94 -4.09 10.04 13.64
C ALA A 94 -5.63 10.04 13.58
N GLU A 95 -6.27 8.86 13.63
CA GLU A 95 -7.73 8.74 13.73
C GLU A 95 -8.29 9.45 14.96
N ARG A 96 -7.61 9.33 16.11
CA ARG A 96 -8.05 9.97 17.35
C ARG A 96 -7.92 11.49 17.27
N ILE A 97 -6.88 11.99 16.64
CA ILE A 97 -6.68 13.43 16.39
C ILE A 97 -7.76 13.93 15.42
N GLN A 98 -7.93 13.26 14.27
CA GLN A 98 -8.89 13.65 13.23
C GLN A 98 -10.33 13.68 13.77
N LYS A 99 -10.72 12.72 14.63
CA LYS A 99 -12.05 12.68 15.27
C LYS A 99 -12.37 13.87 16.16
N ARG A 100 -11.37 14.65 16.60
CA ARG A 100 -11.63 15.88 17.37
C ARG A 100 -12.19 17.00 16.50
N GLY A 101 -11.99 16.93 15.18
CA GLY A 101 -12.50 17.94 14.24
C GLY A 101 -11.85 19.31 14.38
N ASP A 102 -10.73 19.42 15.09
CA ASP A 102 -10.00 20.68 15.25
C ASP A 102 -9.06 20.90 14.04
N PRO A 103 -9.28 21.96 13.22
CA PRO A 103 -8.44 22.26 12.07
C PRO A 103 -6.97 22.46 12.43
N LYS A 104 -6.66 22.94 13.63
CA LYS A 104 -5.28 23.18 14.09
C LYS A 104 -4.48 21.89 14.25
N LEU A 105 -5.16 20.76 14.45
CA LEU A 105 -4.53 19.45 14.61
C LEU A 105 -4.46 18.66 13.30
N ALA A 106 -4.95 19.22 12.19
CA ALA A 106 -4.95 18.51 10.91
C ALA A 106 -3.53 18.22 10.40
N THR A 107 -2.58 19.13 10.65
CA THR A 107 -1.16 18.92 10.33
C THR A 107 -0.57 17.73 11.09
N ASP A 108 -0.92 17.55 12.37
CA ASP A 108 -0.43 16.43 13.18
C ASP A 108 -1.08 15.11 12.75
N ALA A 109 -2.39 15.15 12.45
CA ALA A 109 -3.08 13.98 11.89
C ALA A 109 -2.43 13.54 10.58
N LEU A 110 -2.10 14.48 9.69
CA LEU A 110 -1.41 14.21 8.43
C LEU A 110 -0.05 13.54 8.67
N HIS A 111 0.75 14.07 9.60
CA HIS A 111 2.04 13.49 9.96
C HIS A 111 1.91 12.03 10.40
N TYR A 112 1.00 11.73 11.32
CA TYR A 112 0.83 10.37 11.82
C TYR A 112 0.19 9.43 10.78
N PHE A 113 -0.68 9.91 9.89
CA PHE A 113 -1.12 9.13 8.73
C PHE A 113 0.02 8.86 7.75
N ALA A 114 0.93 9.81 7.53
CA ALA A 114 2.11 9.61 6.70
C ALA A 114 3.03 8.52 7.26
N ILE A 115 3.29 8.52 8.59
CA ILE A 115 4.01 7.43 9.26
C ILE A 115 3.28 6.10 9.03
N ALA A 116 1.97 6.06 9.23
CA ALA A 116 1.19 4.84 9.03
C ALA A 116 1.32 4.30 7.59
N ALA A 117 1.12 5.14 6.59
CA ALA A 117 1.27 4.79 5.18
C ALA A 117 2.69 4.28 4.88
N TYR A 118 3.71 5.00 5.36
CA TYR A 118 5.11 4.61 5.20
C TYR A 118 5.41 3.25 5.84
N HIS A 119 4.74 2.89 6.94
CA HIS A 119 4.89 1.60 7.63
C HIS A 119 3.76 0.62 7.30
N GLU A 120 3.44 0.50 6.00
CA GLU A 120 2.59 -0.56 5.41
C GLU A 120 1.12 -0.50 5.80
N ARG A 121 0.61 0.70 6.08
CA ARG A 121 -0.83 0.96 6.22
C ARG A 121 -1.31 1.80 5.06
N GLY A 122 -1.30 1.22 3.86
CA GLY A 122 -1.71 1.90 2.62
C GLY A 122 -3.14 2.47 2.67
N TYR A 123 -4.01 1.92 3.53
CA TYR A 123 -5.35 2.48 3.78
C TYR A 123 -5.33 3.86 4.47
N ALA A 124 -4.20 4.28 5.04
CA ALA A 124 -4.01 5.64 5.56
C ALA A 124 -3.98 6.71 4.45
N VAL A 125 -3.66 6.32 3.22
CA VAL A 125 -3.62 7.23 2.06
C VAL A 125 -4.94 7.97 1.88
N ARG A 126 -6.09 7.28 2.04
CA ARG A 126 -7.40 7.92 1.96
C ARG A 126 -7.53 9.11 2.91
N HIS A 127 -7.12 8.93 4.16
CA HIS A 127 -7.18 9.99 5.17
C HIS A 127 -6.20 11.12 4.89
N MET A 128 -5.03 10.81 4.34
CA MET A 128 -4.09 11.83 3.87
C MET A 128 -4.69 12.66 2.74
N MET A 129 -5.38 12.04 1.78
CA MET A 129 -6.07 12.74 0.69
C MET A 129 -7.21 13.62 1.19
N ASP A 130 -7.97 13.16 2.19
CA ASP A 130 -9.02 13.98 2.81
C ASP A 130 -8.45 15.28 3.43
N ILE A 131 -7.27 15.20 4.06
CA ILE A 131 -6.60 16.36 4.66
C ILE A 131 -5.95 17.25 3.59
N LEU A 132 -5.18 16.66 2.66
CA LEU A 132 -4.44 17.38 1.63
C LEU A 132 -5.36 18.06 0.61
N GLY A 133 -6.56 17.51 0.39
CA GLY A 133 -7.56 18.09 -0.50
C GLY A 133 -8.36 19.24 0.10
N ASN A 134 -8.16 19.59 1.38
CA ASN A 134 -8.86 20.70 2.03
C ASN A 134 -7.99 21.97 2.10
N ASP A 135 -8.20 22.87 1.15
CA ASP A 135 -7.44 24.12 0.98
C ASP A 135 -7.58 25.13 2.11
N SER A 136 -8.54 24.95 3.03
CA SER A 136 -8.67 25.82 4.21
C SER A 136 -7.72 25.44 5.35
N LEU A 137 -6.99 24.32 5.24
CA LEU A 137 -6.12 23.83 6.30
C LEU A 137 -4.70 24.36 6.15
N GLU A 138 -4.19 24.95 7.24
CA GLU A 138 -2.79 25.28 7.41
C GLU A 138 -2.01 24.01 7.76
N LEU A 139 -1.07 23.62 6.89
CA LEU A 139 -0.26 22.42 7.04
C LEU A 139 1.21 22.82 7.13
N ALA A 140 1.93 22.23 8.09
CA ALA A 140 3.35 22.50 8.29
C ALA A 140 4.18 21.94 7.11
N PRO A 141 5.18 22.68 6.59
CA PRO A 141 6.01 22.22 5.46
C PRO A 141 6.67 20.86 5.70
N SER A 142 7.22 20.62 6.90
CA SER A 142 7.84 19.33 7.25
C SER A 142 6.85 18.15 7.22
N HIS A 143 5.58 18.40 7.54
CA HIS A 143 4.53 17.38 7.48
C HIS A 143 4.07 17.15 6.03
N LEU A 144 4.07 18.18 5.19
CA LEU A 144 3.84 18.05 3.75
C LEU A 144 4.94 17.20 3.09
N GLU A 145 6.21 17.46 3.39
CA GLU A 145 7.33 16.65 2.90
C GLU A 145 7.19 15.18 3.30
N SER A 146 6.87 14.92 4.57
CA SER A 146 6.65 13.55 5.05
C SER A 146 5.45 12.89 4.37
N ALA A 147 4.38 13.64 4.13
CA ALA A 147 3.20 13.14 3.43
C ALA A 147 3.49 12.82 1.96
N GLU A 148 4.20 13.70 1.25
CA GLU A 148 4.62 13.48 -0.13
C GLU A 148 5.49 12.21 -0.23
N ALA A 149 6.48 12.07 0.65
CA ALA A 149 7.36 10.90 0.66
C ALA A 149 6.58 9.58 0.89
N ALA A 150 5.62 9.59 1.81
CA ALA A 150 4.75 8.45 2.07
C ALA A 150 3.86 8.11 0.87
N LEU A 151 3.24 9.11 0.23
CA LEU A 151 2.43 8.93 -0.98
C LEU A 151 3.26 8.39 -2.14
N ARG A 152 4.45 8.95 -2.40
CA ARG A 152 5.34 8.47 -3.46
C ARG A 152 5.74 7.02 -3.23
N ARG A 153 5.97 6.62 -1.97
CA ARG A 153 6.26 5.23 -1.62
C ARG A 153 5.07 4.32 -1.87
N GLU A 154 3.87 4.71 -1.49
CA GLU A 154 2.66 3.92 -1.72
C GLU A 154 2.30 3.85 -3.22
N ALA A 155 2.49 4.92 -3.97
CA ALA A 155 2.32 4.94 -5.42
C ALA A 155 3.27 3.93 -6.11
N ARG A 156 4.56 3.89 -5.71
CA ARG A 156 5.52 2.89 -6.20
C ARG A 156 5.13 1.44 -5.88
N LYS A 157 4.33 1.21 -4.84
CA LYS A 157 3.78 -0.12 -4.52
C LYS A 157 2.50 -0.45 -5.29
N GLY A 158 2.02 0.45 -6.14
CA GLY A 158 0.77 0.28 -6.88
C GLY A 158 -0.48 0.63 -6.07
N ASN A 159 -0.38 1.53 -5.08
CA ASN A 159 -1.58 2.08 -4.44
C ASN A 159 -2.22 3.12 -5.37
N ASP A 160 -3.30 2.74 -6.04
CA ASP A 160 -4.00 3.59 -7.03
C ASP A 160 -4.45 4.93 -6.43
N GLN A 161 -4.90 4.96 -5.17
CA GLN A 161 -5.30 6.22 -4.53
C GLN A 161 -4.11 7.16 -4.34
N ALA A 162 -2.92 6.62 -4.08
CA ALA A 162 -1.70 7.43 -3.98
C ALA A 162 -1.25 7.93 -5.35
N VAL A 163 -1.34 7.10 -6.40
CA VAL A 163 -1.03 7.51 -7.78
C VAL A 163 -1.98 8.62 -8.24
N GLU A 164 -3.29 8.42 -8.13
CA GLU A 164 -4.29 9.41 -8.52
C GLU A 164 -4.17 10.69 -7.69
N GLY A 165 -3.92 10.55 -6.38
CA GLY A 165 -3.72 11.65 -5.47
C GLY A 165 -2.50 12.51 -5.83
N LEU A 166 -1.35 11.88 -6.11
CA LEU A 166 -0.14 12.60 -6.52
C LEU A 166 -0.30 13.27 -7.88
N ILE A 167 -0.91 12.59 -8.86
CA ILE A 167 -1.22 13.20 -10.17
C ILE A 167 -2.03 14.48 -9.97
N ARG A 168 -3.09 14.41 -9.16
CA ARG A 168 -3.91 15.57 -8.84
C ARG A 168 -3.08 16.67 -8.16
N LEU A 169 -2.43 16.37 -7.05
CA LEU A 169 -1.71 17.36 -6.24
C LEU A 169 -0.55 18.03 -7.01
N TYR A 170 0.21 17.27 -7.79
CA TYR A 170 1.27 17.81 -8.63
C TYR A 170 0.72 18.63 -9.81
N SER A 171 -0.40 18.20 -10.42
CA SER A 171 -1.04 18.98 -11.50
C SER A 171 -1.58 20.33 -11.04
N GLU A 172 -1.99 20.44 -9.77
CA GLU A 172 -2.43 21.69 -9.18
C GLU A 172 -1.25 22.61 -8.79
N GLY A 173 -0.03 22.06 -8.66
CA GLY A 173 1.16 22.80 -8.20
C GLY A 173 1.05 23.32 -6.76
N ARG A 174 0.03 22.89 -6.02
CA ARG A 174 -0.26 23.31 -4.64
C ARG A 174 0.23 22.25 -3.65
N ARG A 175 0.53 22.67 -2.41
CA ARG A 175 1.07 21.87 -1.28
C ARG A 175 2.51 21.39 -1.45
N PHE A 176 2.88 20.83 -2.59
CA PHE A 176 4.22 20.26 -2.82
C PHE A 176 5.12 21.10 -3.72
N GLY A 177 4.61 22.25 -4.20
CA GLY A 177 5.31 23.11 -5.15
C GLY A 177 5.28 22.56 -6.57
N ASP A 178 6.18 23.07 -7.41
CA ASP A 178 6.30 22.62 -8.80
C ASP A 178 6.96 21.24 -8.86
N LYS A 179 6.25 20.29 -9.48
CA LYS A 179 6.57 18.85 -9.56
C LYS A 179 6.29 18.30 -10.95
N ARG A 180 6.48 19.13 -11.99
CA ARG A 180 6.16 18.77 -13.38
C ARG A 180 6.90 17.52 -13.87
N ASP A 181 8.17 17.38 -13.54
CA ASP A 181 8.97 16.23 -13.97
C ASP A 181 8.48 14.93 -13.29
N GLU A 182 8.17 14.98 -12.00
CA GLU A 182 7.59 13.84 -11.31
C GLU A 182 6.17 13.51 -11.77
N LEU A 183 5.37 14.53 -12.11
CA LEU A 183 4.04 14.35 -12.70
C LEU A 183 4.13 13.65 -14.05
N GLU A 184 5.06 14.07 -14.92
CA GLU A 184 5.29 13.43 -16.22
C GLU A 184 5.66 11.95 -16.04
N SER A 185 6.59 11.64 -15.13
CA SER A 185 6.97 10.27 -14.80
C SER A 185 5.81 9.43 -14.26
N LEU A 186 4.95 10.00 -13.40
CA LEU A 186 3.77 9.33 -12.87
C LEU A 186 2.72 9.07 -13.94
N LEU A 187 2.52 10.01 -14.87
CA LEU A 187 1.56 9.85 -15.97
C LEU A 187 2.04 8.82 -16.99
N ALA A 188 3.34 8.79 -17.29
CA ALA A 188 3.95 7.81 -18.19
C ALA A 188 3.92 6.39 -17.63
N SER A 189 4.14 6.22 -16.32
CA SER A 189 4.09 4.92 -15.63
C SER A 189 2.68 4.48 -15.22
N GLY A 190 1.73 5.41 -15.22
CA GLY A 190 0.35 5.18 -14.80
C GLY A 190 -0.39 4.24 -15.75
N LYS A 191 -1.08 3.25 -15.18
CA LYS A 191 -1.90 2.32 -15.95
C LYS A 191 -3.32 2.86 -16.12
N GLY A 192 -3.75 3.01 -17.37
CA GLY A 192 -5.15 3.22 -17.73
C GLY A 192 -5.53 4.67 -18.10
N LYS A 193 -6.79 4.80 -18.55
CA LYS A 193 -7.33 6.00 -19.22
C LYS A 193 -7.16 7.31 -18.47
N LYS A 194 -7.25 7.30 -17.12
CA LYS A 194 -7.18 8.53 -16.32
C LYS A 194 -5.84 9.26 -16.46
N SER A 195 -4.73 8.52 -16.49
CA SER A 195 -3.40 9.10 -16.68
C SER A 195 -3.26 9.72 -18.06
N GLY A 196 -3.66 8.99 -19.11
CA GLY A 196 -3.62 9.54 -20.48
C GLY A 196 -4.56 10.74 -20.69
N ASP A 197 -5.78 10.71 -20.13
CA ASP A 197 -6.72 11.84 -20.21
C ASP A 197 -6.19 13.07 -19.44
N THR A 198 -5.47 12.86 -18.33
CA THR A 198 -4.82 13.95 -17.58
C THR A 198 -3.63 14.52 -18.34
N ALA A 199 -2.79 13.66 -18.91
CA ALA A 199 -1.68 14.08 -19.77
C ALA A 199 -2.19 14.92 -20.95
N PHE A 200 -3.28 14.51 -21.60
CA PHE A 200 -3.90 15.29 -22.67
C PHE A 200 -4.29 16.71 -22.22
N LYS A 201 -4.97 16.84 -21.08
CA LYS A 201 -5.37 18.15 -20.54
C LYS A 201 -4.16 19.05 -20.27
N LEU A 202 -3.08 18.49 -19.72
CA LEU A 202 -1.84 19.24 -19.45
C LEU A 202 -1.15 19.69 -20.75
N ALA A 203 -1.13 18.83 -21.77
CA ALA A 203 -0.63 19.22 -23.08
C ALA A 203 -1.42 20.38 -23.68
N VAL A 204 -2.76 20.31 -23.64
CA VAL A 204 -3.61 21.39 -24.15
C VAL A 204 -3.38 22.69 -23.38
N LEU A 205 -3.22 22.62 -22.05
CA LEU A 205 -2.92 23.80 -21.23
C LEU A 205 -1.60 24.46 -21.67
N LEU A 206 -0.53 23.68 -21.86
CA LEU A 206 0.76 24.19 -22.32
C LEU A 206 0.69 24.75 -23.75
N LEU A 207 -0.06 24.10 -24.64
CA LEU A 207 -0.23 24.55 -26.02
C LEU A 207 -1.08 25.82 -26.14
N SER A 208 -1.99 26.04 -25.19
CA SER A 208 -2.89 27.20 -25.17
C SER A 208 -2.26 28.44 -24.52
N ASP A 209 -1.08 28.29 -23.89
CA ASP A 209 -0.34 29.40 -23.32
C ASP A 209 0.10 30.39 -24.43
N ARG A 210 -0.16 31.68 -24.22
CA ARG A 210 0.20 32.74 -25.18
C ARG A 210 1.71 33.01 -25.19
N ASP A 211 2.35 32.80 -24.05
CA ASP A 211 3.80 32.98 -23.87
C ASP A 211 4.51 31.61 -23.91
N ARG A 212 4.05 30.74 -24.83
CA ARG A 212 4.57 29.38 -24.98
C ARG A 212 5.97 29.42 -25.59
N THR A 213 6.93 28.91 -24.83
CA THR A 213 8.31 28.72 -25.29
C THR A 213 8.47 27.40 -26.06
N PRO A 214 9.57 27.21 -26.81
CA PRO A 214 9.87 25.92 -27.45
C PRO A 214 9.90 24.76 -26.45
N GLU A 215 10.44 24.96 -25.25
CA GLU A 215 10.52 23.94 -24.20
C GLU A 215 9.13 23.51 -23.70
N LYS A 216 8.20 24.47 -23.55
CA LYS A 216 6.79 24.16 -23.23
C LYS A 216 6.11 23.39 -24.37
N THR A 217 6.48 23.67 -25.62
CA THR A 217 5.97 22.95 -26.78
C THR A 217 6.47 21.51 -26.79
N GLU A 218 7.76 21.29 -26.51
CA GLU A 218 8.33 19.95 -26.38
C GLU A 218 7.70 19.16 -25.22
N GLN A 219 7.52 19.80 -24.06
CA GLN A 219 6.84 19.19 -22.92
C GLN A 219 5.39 18.82 -23.23
N ALA A 220 4.67 19.67 -23.98
CA ALA A 220 3.33 19.33 -24.45
C ALA A 220 3.34 18.09 -25.36
N SER A 221 4.31 17.98 -26.28
CA SER A 221 4.47 16.80 -27.14
C SER A 221 4.71 15.52 -26.35
N ARG A 222 5.48 15.56 -25.26
CA ARG A 222 5.68 14.40 -24.37
C ARG A 222 4.38 14.00 -23.68
N PHE A 223 3.61 14.96 -23.16
CA PHE A 223 2.29 14.68 -22.60
C PHE A 223 1.28 14.14 -23.63
N LEU A 224 1.28 14.65 -24.87
CA LEU A 224 0.46 14.11 -25.95
C LEU A 224 0.85 12.66 -26.30
N THR A 225 2.14 12.32 -26.22
CA THR A 225 2.61 10.95 -26.43
C THR A 225 2.04 10.01 -25.36
N ILE A 226 2.10 10.41 -24.09
CA ILE A 226 1.48 9.66 -22.98
C ILE A 226 -0.04 9.52 -23.21
N ALA A 227 -0.71 10.58 -23.64
CA ALA A 227 -2.15 10.56 -23.93
C ALA A 227 -2.51 9.62 -25.10
N LYS A 228 -1.70 9.60 -26.16
CA LYS A 228 -1.86 8.70 -27.31
C LYS A 228 -1.77 7.23 -26.90
N GLU A 229 -0.90 6.90 -25.96
CA GLU A 229 -0.68 5.53 -25.50
C GLU A 229 -1.73 5.09 -24.47
N ASN A 230 -2.00 5.94 -23.48
CA ASN A 230 -2.73 5.56 -22.28
C ASN A 230 -4.13 6.18 -22.17
N GLY A 231 -4.50 7.12 -23.03
CA GLY A 231 -5.77 7.86 -22.93
C GLY A 231 -7.01 7.07 -23.35
N SER A 232 -8.17 7.66 -23.12
CA SER A 232 -9.43 7.19 -23.74
C SER A 232 -9.38 7.32 -25.26
N ILE A 233 -10.21 6.55 -25.99
CA ILE A 233 -10.19 6.50 -27.47
C ILE A 233 -10.22 7.90 -28.11
N GLY A 234 -11.09 8.78 -27.60
CA GLY A 234 -11.18 10.16 -28.07
C GLY A 234 -9.90 10.96 -27.81
N MET A 235 -9.30 10.81 -26.61
CA MET A 235 -8.04 11.49 -26.28
C MET A 235 -6.87 10.95 -27.08
N LYS A 236 -6.85 9.64 -27.40
CA LYS A 236 -5.83 9.06 -28.29
C LYS A 236 -5.87 9.66 -29.68
N ALA A 237 -7.06 9.74 -30.27
CA ALA A 237 -7.25 10.33 -31.59
C ALA A 237 -6.89 11.83 -31.61
N ALA A 238 -7.37 12.59 -30.61
CA ALA A 238 -7.05 14.01 -30.50
C ALA A 238 -5.55 14.25 -30.29
N ALA A 239 -4.89 13.44 -29.46
CA ALA A 239 -3.45 13.54 -29.22
C ALA A 239 -2.64 13.26 -30.49
N SER A 240 -2.99 12.22 -31.25
CA SER A 240 -2.36 11.92 -32.55
C SER A 240 -2.48 13.08 -33.53
N ASN A 241 -3.66 13.70 -33.62
CA ASN A 241 -3.88 14.84 -34.53
C ASN A 241 -3.06 16.07 -34.11
N LEU A 242 -3.01 16.38 -32.81
CA LEU A 242 -2.22 17.51 -32.31
C LEU A 242 -0.72 17.29 -32.51
N LEU A 243 -0.23 16.06 -32.29
CA LEU A 243 1.18 15.72 -32.58
C LEU A 243 1.53 15.96 -34.05
N ALA A 244 0.70 15.49 -34.98
CA ALA A 244 0.91 15.71 -36.41
C ALA A 244 0.94 17.22 -36.77
N GLN A 245 0.07 18.04 -36.17
CA GLN A 245 0.06 19.49 -36.39
C GLN A 245 1.30 20.21 -35.84
N LEU A 246 1.89 19.70 -34.75
CA LEU A 246 3.12 20.27 -34.20
C LEU A 246 4.32 19.93 -35.09
N GLU A 247 4.36 18.71 -35.63
CA GLU A 247 5.39 18.28 -36.58
C GLU A 247 5.35 19.13 -37.86
N THR A 248 4.17 19.35 -38.46
CA THR A 248 4.04 20.17 -39.68
C THR A 248 4.49 21.61 -39.47
N LYS A 249 4.11 22.24 -38.35
CA LYS A 249 4.53 23.61 -38.02
C LYS A 249 6.04 23.70 -37.83
N SER A 250 6.66 22.70 -37.20
CA SER A 250 8.11 22.68 -37.00
C SER A 250 8.89 22.54 -38.31
N SER A 251 8.36 21.80 -39.29
CA SER A 251 8.97 21.69 -40.63
C SER A 251 8.87 22.98 -41.44
N GLU A 252 7.75 23.70 -41.35
CA GLU A 252 7.56 24.99 -42.05
C GLU A 252 8.51 26.07 -41.53
N THR A 253 8.68 26.18 -40.20
CA THR A 253 9.62 27.15 -39.60
C THR A 253 11.08 26.87 -39.97
N ASN A 254 11.49 25.60 -40.11
CA ASN A 254 12.85 25.25 -40.53
C ASN A 254 13.12 25.51 -42.01
N MET A 255 12.11 25.45 -42.88
CA MET A 255 12.24 25.77 -44.30
C MET A 255 12.38 27.27 -44.56
N GLU A 256 11.85 28.12 -43.68
CA GLU A 256 11.91 29.59 -43.83
C GLU A 256 13.27 30.20 -43.41
N VAL A 257 14.12 29.43 -42.71
CA VAL A 257 15.43 29.88 -42.17
C VAL A 257 16.62 29.48 -43.06
N MET A 258 16.40 28.72 -44.14
CA MET A 258 17.45 28.36 -45.10
C MET A 258 17.38 29.25 -46.36
N PRO A 259 18.28 30.23 -46.55
CA PRO A 259 18.50 30.89 -47.84
C PRO A 259 19.28 30.03 -48.83
#